data_AF-A0AAD6EAJ4-F1
#
_entry.id   AF-A0AAD6EAJ4-F1
#
_cell.length_a   1.000
_cell.length_b   1.000
_cell.length_c   1.000
_cell.angle_alpha   90.00
_cell.angle_beta   90.00
_cell.angle_gamma   90.00
#
_symmetry.space_group_name_H-M   'P 1'
#
loop_
_entity.id
_entity.type
_entity.pdbx_description
1 polymer ?
#
loop_
_entity_poly.entity_id
_entity_poly.type
_entity_poly.pdbx_seq_one_letter_code
_entity_poly.pdbx_strand_id
1 'polypeptide(L)'
;MVLFAVRTDNTGFDSNSPEYALYKNTRFKDCYNTPLSAITYNCSAVKASLQDQNTVVGMTTPSLSIPNNSNENKTVYSWCEVMSCLNDLKVVPSTPRPSAFWATSLEVWNKAAITFITSFWQLHKLQKALYSDKDTFCKGIEWDTWLIMAWDLASFIWWCFGFGRFAMFPTRYPMPSMLGWVSLWKYCYMIHYHPFECVLRPSPKTARNIRWTLYILATLQWIASLYICVFTWKWGSKHVSRYPAYECLTSRIQDAPGTSSCSAEQICSNELLFKSWVFHYPYQFIDGYVSLACLVLGLSFIAIVMICSLGAFPLIASLVKGGSPGKWRKKASNFDFGYAGGVGLAGVACILIAALTGVDAIQALDRPREGAIGFNWECNALHVTVSSWRYYLDVNYELPVRAARMWFNS
;
A
#
# COMPACT_ATOMS: atom_id res chain seq x y z
N MET A 1 -13.39 7.73 8.05
CA MET A 1 -12.52 8.94 8.12
C MET A 1 -12.89 9.84 9.29
N VAL A 2 -14.18 10.18 9.48
CA VAL A 2 -14.65 11.02 10.61
C VAL A 2 -14.27 10.45 11.99
N LEU A 3 -14.40 9.12 12.20
CA LEU A 3 -13.97 8.46 13.44
C LEU A 3 -12.46 8.57 13.74
N PHE A 4 -11.61 8.72 12.70
CA PHE A 4 -10.15 8.87 12.87
C PHE A 4 -9.75 10.30 13.27
N ALA A 5 -10.58 11.31 12.98
CA ALA A 5 -10.28 12.71 13.26
C ALA A 5 -10.66 13.16 14.69
N VAL A 6 -11.50 12.39 15.39
CA VAL A 6 -12.12 12.80 16.67
C VAL A 6 -11.30 12.40 17.90
N ARG A 7 -10.42 11.40 17.80
CA ARG A 7 -9.68 10.87 18.96
C ARG A 7 -8.27 11.44 19.14
N THR A 8 -7.75 12.19 18.18
CA THR A 8 -6.34 12.57 18.17
C THR A 8 -6.14 14.08 18.26
N ASP A 9 -5.26 14.50 19.17
CA ASP A 9 -4.81 15.89 19.30
C ASP A 9 -4.22 16.36 17.95
N ASN A 10 -4.77 17.46 17.42
CA ASN A 10 -4.36 18.06 16.14
C ASN A 10 -3.30 19.17 16.30
N THR A 11 -2.65 19.24 17.46
CA THR A 11 -1.58 20.21 17.72
C THR A 11 -0.26 19.81 17.03
N GLY A 12 0.48 20.82 16.52
CA GLY A 12 1.85 20.67 16.01
C GLY A 12 2.02 20.45 14.50
N PHE A 13 0.95 20.55 13.69
CA PHE A 13 0.98 20.21 12.26
C PHE A 13 1.41 21.33 11.31
N ASP A 14 2.48 22.04 11.63
CA ASP A 14 3.05 22.98 10.66
C ASP A 14 4.18 22.31 9.88
N SER A 15 3.87 21.81 8.66
CA SER A 15 4.88 21.26 7.75
C SER A 15 5.91 22.29 7.28
N ASN A 16 5.62 23.59 7.43
CA ASN A 16 6.54 24.67 7.13
C ASN A 16 7.44 25.00 8.32
N SER A 17 7.15 24.47 9.52
CA SER A 17 7.99 24.67 10.68
C SER A 17 9.39 24.04 10.48
N PRO A 18 10.46 24.68 10.99
CA PRO A 18 11.79 24.08 10.98
C PRO A 18 11.85 22.73 11.69
N GLU A 19 11.01 22.55 12.72
CA GLU A 19 10.93 21.32 13.51
C GLU A 19 10.40 20.13 12.71
N TYR A 20 9.49 20.36 11.76
CA TYR A 20 8.97 19.29 10.92
C TYR A 20 10.07 18.63 10.08
N ALA A 21 11.02 19.42 9.56
CA ALA A 21 12.16 18.89 8.80
C ALA A 21 13.07 17.98 9.64
N LEU A 22 13.12 18.20 10.96
CA LEU A 22 13.91 17.39 11.88
C LEU A 22 13.15 16.16 12.34
N TYR A 23 11.94 16.35 12.88
CA TYR A 23 11.25 15.34 13.67
C TYR A 23 10.00 14.74 13.02
N LYS A 24 9.49 15.36 11.94
CA LYS A 24 8.36 14.85 11.13
C LYS A 24 7.12 14.52 11.98
N ASN A 25 6.87 15.34 12.99
CA ASN A 25 5.78 15.18 13.97
C ASN A 25 5.78 13.83 14.73
N THR A 26 6.95 13.20 14.84
CA THR A 26 7.14 12.07 15.76
C THR A 26 7.39 12.59 17.17
N ARG A 27 7.21 11.73 18.17
CA ARG A 27 7.62 12.00 19.57
C ARG A 27 9.14 12.03 19.77
N PHE A 28 9.92 12.01 18.69
CA PHE A 28 11.39 11.98 18.73
C PHE A 28 11.95 13.14 19.54
N LYS A 29 11.46 14.36 19.29
CA LYS A 29 11.94 15.56 19.97
C LYS A 29 11.85 15.43 21.49
N ASP A 30 10.72 14.93 21.99
CA ASP A 30 10.46 14.81 23.42
C ASP A 30 11.38 13.76 24.05
N CYS A 31 11.62 12.65 23.34
CA CYS A 31 12.42 11.55 23.86
C CYS A 31 13.94 11.81 23.73
N TYR A 32 14.38 12.39 22.62
CA TYR A 32 15.77 12.77 22.36
C TYR A 32 16.29 13.83 23.35
N ASN A 33 15.44 14.79 23.75
CA ASN A 33 15.81 15.84 24.70
C ASN A 33 15.69 15.43 26.17
N THR A 34 15.46 14.16 26.48
CA THR A 34 15.41 13.67 27.87
C THR A 34 16.78 13.90 28.52
N PRO A 35 16.86 14.56 29.69
CA PRO A 35 18.14 14.84 30.34
C PRO A 35 18.89 13.55 30.66
N LEU A 36 20.21 13.52 30.42
CA LEU A 36 21.08 12.39 30.77
C LEU A 36 21.00 12.01 32.25
N SER A 37 20.72 12.98 33.13
CA SER A 37 20.53 12.75 34.57
C SER A 37 19.27 11.93 34.90
N ALA A 38 18.28 11.89 34.01
CA ALA A 38 17.07 11.09 34.15
C ALA A 38 17.21 9.70 33.50
N ILE A 39 18.33 9.42 32.83
CA ILE A 39 18.58 8.15 32.15
C ILE A 39 19.21 7.17 33.14
N THR A 40 18.47 6.13 33.51
CA THR A 40 18.92 5.06 34.42
C THR A 40 19.44 3.82 33.72
N TYR A 41 19.42 3.80 32.38
CA TYR A 41 19.76 2.65 31.55
C TYR A 41 21.12 2.80 30.83
N ASN A 42 21.72 1.67 30.44
CA ASN A 42 23.06 1.63 29.85
C ASN A 42 23.03 1.99 28.35
N CYS A 43 23.22 3.27 28.04
CA CYS A 43 23.28 3.76 26.66
C CYS A 43 24.43 3.19 25.82
N SER A 44 25.54 2.79 26.45
CA SER A 44 26.65 2.14 25.73
C SER A 44 26.22 0.78 25.19
N ALA A 45 25.44 0.00 25.96
CA ALA A 45 24.90 -1.27 25.50
C ALA A 45 23.88 -1.08 24.36
N VAL A 46 23.02 -0.05 24.46
CA VAL A 46 22.06 0.30 23.40
C VAL A 46 22.79 0.65 22.10
N LYS A 47 23.78 1.56 22.15
CA LYS A 47 24.58 1.94 20.97
C LYS A 47 25.31 0.75 20.37
N ALA A 48 25.97 -0.07 21.20
CA ALA A 48 26.68 -1.26 20.74
C ALA A 48 25.75 -2.25 20.02
N SER A 49 24.53 -2.45 20.54
CA SER A 49 23.54 -3.32 19.90
C SER A 49 23.00 -2.77 18.57
N LEU A 50 22.99 -1.45 18.39
CA LEU A 50 22.53 -0.81 17.14
C LEU A 50 23.66 -0.67 16.10
N GLN A 51 24.92 -0.89 16.47
CA GLN A 51 26.09 -0.79 15.60
C GLN A 51 26.39 -2.08 14.81
N ASP A 52 25.49 -3.07 14.84
CA ASP A 52 25.76 -4.39 14.27
C ASP A 52 26.07 -4.34 12.75
N GLN A 53 27.33 -4.67 12.44
CA GLN A 53 27.99 -4.95 11.14
C GLN A 53 27.82 -4.02 9.93
N ASN A 54 26.97 -2.98 9.97
CA ASN A 54 26.78 -2.03 8.87
C ASN A 54 27.07 -0.58 9.27
N THR A 55 27.60 0.20 8.33
CA THR A 55 27.89 1.64 8.52
C THR A 55 26.61 2.48 8.69
N VAL A 56 25.52 2.04 8.05
CA VAL A 56 24.18 2.62 8.22
C VAL A 56 23.19 1.54 8.67
N VAL A 57 22.51 1.78 9.79
CA VAL A 57 21.56 0.85 10.42
C VAL A 57 20.22 1.56 10.62
N GLY A 58 19.10 0.81 10.52
CA GLY A 58 17.78 1.33 10.78
C GLY A 58 17.14 0.70 12.01
N MET A 59 16.61 1.50 12.94
CA MET A 59 15.68 1.03 13.97
C MET A 59 14.26 1.07 13.42
N THR A 60 13.66 -0.10 13.27
CA THR A 60 12.36 -0.32 12.61
C THR A 60 11.27 -0.79 13.57
N THR A 61 11.53 -0.83 14.87
CA THR A 61 10.63 -1.37 15.89
C THR A 61 10.51 -0.41 17.08
N PRO A 62 9.43 -0.49 17.88
CA PRO A 62 9.20 0.40 19.03
C PRO A 62 9.94 -0.05 20.30
N SER A 63 10.74 -1.09 20.21
CA SER A 63 11.55 -1.57 21.32
C SER A 63 12.79 -2.28 20.83
N LEU A 64 13.89 -2.13 21.55
CA LEU A 64 15.13 -2.86 21.36
C LEU A 64 15.29 -3.89 22.48
N SER A 65 15.39 -5.17 22.12
CA SER A 65 15.64 -6.24 23.08
C SER A 65 17.10 -6.66 23.03
N ILE A 66 17.84 -6.45 24.12
CA ILE A 66 19.25 -6.83 24.23
C ILE A 66 19.36 -8.09 25.11
N PRO A 67 19.94 -9.19 24.61
CA PRO A 67 20.17 -10.38 25.43
C PRO A 67 21.18 -10.07 26.53
N ASN A 68 20.88 -10.48 27.76
CA ASN A 68 21.81 -10.38 28.87
C ASN A 68 22.67 -11.65 28.90
N ASN A 69 23.97 -11.50 28.61
CA ASN A 69 24.94 -12.62 28.56
C ASN A 69 25.05 -13.43 29.85
N SER A 70 24.50 -12.94 30.96
CA SER A 70 24.59 -13.59 32.27
C SER A 70 23.44 -14.53 32.62
N ASN A 71 22.22 -14.37 32.08
CA ASN A 71 21.02 -15.03 32.63
C ASN A 71 19.92 -15.44 31.61
N GLU A 72 20.19 -15.52 30.31
CA GLU A 72 19.18 -15.74 29.22
C GLU A 72 18.01 -14.72 29.15
N ASN A 73 17.84 -13.88 30.18
CA ASN A 73 16.88 -12.80 30.23
C ASN A 73 17.25 -11.69 29.24
N LYS A 74 16.23 -11.13 28.58
CA LYS A 74 16.40 -10.01 27.65
C LYS A 74 15.99 -8.72 28.34
N THR A 75 16.86 -7.71 28.28
CA THR A 75 16.49 -6.35 28.69
C THR A 75 15.80 -5.68 27.51
N VAL A 76 14.56 -5.23 27.71
CA VAL A 76 13.75 -4.57 26.69
C VAL A 76 13.76 -3.06 26.95
N TYR A 77 14.31 -2.31 26.00
CA TYR A 77 14.29 -0.85 26.00
C TYR A 77 13.17 -0.36 25.09
N SER A 78 12.35 0.55 25.57
CA SER A 78 11.34 1.26 24.79
C SER A 78 11.99 2.19 23.77
N TRP A 79 11.22 2.58 22.73
CA TRP A 79 11.68 3.48 21.69
C TRP A 79 12.25 4.78 22.25
N CYS A 80 11.58 5.39 23.23
CA CYS A 80 12.05 6.66 23.82
C CYS A 80 13.34 6.49 24.61
N GLU A 81 13.49 5.39 25.34
CA GLU A 81 14.74 5.12 26.05
C GLU A 81 15.92 5.00 25.08
N VAL A 82 15.69 4.32 23.95
CA VAL A 82 16.68 4.25 22.87
C VAL A 82 16.99 5.64 22.30
N MET A 83 15.97 6.48 22.04
CA MET A 83 16.20 7.82 21.50
C MET A 83 16.95 8.76 22.42
N SER A 84 16.69 8.70 23.72
CA SER A 84 17.43 9.50 24.71
C SER A 84 18.92 9.14 24.74
N CYS A 85 19.27 7.88 24.45
CA CYS A 85 20.66 7.45 24.35
C CYS A 85 21.39 7.99 23.12
N LEU A 86 20.69 8.59 22.15
CA LEU A 86 21.26 9.07 20.89
C LEU A 86 21.39 10.60 20.86
N ASN A 87 21.28 11.27 22.01
CA ASN A 87 21.29 12.72 22.13
C ASN A 87 22.58 13.41 21.64
N ASP A 88 23.66 12.66 21.43
CA ASP A 88 24.94 13.13 20.92
C ASP A 88 25.01 13.14 19.38
N LEU A 89 24.18 12.33 18.71
CA LEU A 89 24.15 12.22 17.26
C LEU A 89 23.47 13.45 16.63
N LYS A 90 24.01 13.89 15.50
CA LYS A 90 23.44 14.98 14.69
C LYS A 90 22.11 14.57 14.06
N VAL A 91 21.04 15.29 14.35
CA VAL A 91 19.73 15.08 13.72
C VAL A 91 19.73 15.74 12.34
N VAL A 92 19.53 14.96 11.28
CA VAL A 92 19.63 15.46 9.91
C VAL A 92 18.29 15.98 9.38
N PRO A 93 18.16 17.29 9.08
CA PRO A 93 16.96 17.87 8.51
C PRO A 93 16.74 17.37 7.08
N SER A 94 15.49 17.05 6.78
CA SER A 94 15.10 16.56 5.46
C SER A 94 13.61 16.75 5.17
N THR A 95 13.28 16.76 3.90
CA THR A 95 11.90 16.84 3.41
C THR A 95 11.48 15.48 2.83
N PRO A 96 10.33 14.91 3.25
CA PRO A 96 9.81 13.68 2.66
C PRO A 96 9.36 13.91 1.21
N ARG A 97 9.72 12.98 0.32
CA ARG A 97 9.12 12.88 -1.02
C ARG A 97 7.81 12.10 -0.94
N PRO A 98 6.93 12.18 -1.97
CA PRO A 98 5.72 11.35 -2.01
C PRO A 98 5.99 9.83 -1.91
N SER A 99 7.17 9.36 -2.28
CA SER A 99 7.63 7.98 -2.14
C SER A 99 7.98 7.56 -0.70
N ALA A 100 8.12 8.50 0.24
CA ALA A 100 8.37 8.19 1.65
C ALA A 100 7.14 7.58 2.35
N PHE A 101 5.97 7.80 1.75
CA PHE A 101 4.67 7.37 2.22
C PHE A 101 4.37 5.93 1.77
N TRP A 102 4.58 4.97 2.68
CA TRP A 102 4.26 3.55 2.50
C TRP A 102 2.77 3.21 2.64
N ALA A 103 2.22 2.44 1.71
CA ALA A 103 0.82 2.00 1.80
C ALA A 103 0.45 1.46 3.19
N THR A 104 -0.45 2.17 3.89
CA THR A 104 -0.93 1.73 5.21
C THR A 104 -1.95 0.63 5.08
N SER A 105 -2.14 -0.16 6.14
CA SER A 105 -3.24 -1.12 6.23
C SER A 105 -4.60 -0.45 5.95
N LEU A 106 -4.80 0.80 6.39
CA LEU A 106 -6.01 1.58 6.13
C LEU A 106 -6.19 1.93 4.65
N GLU A 107 -5.12 2.33 3.96
CA GLU A 107 -5.18 2.61 2.51
C GLU A 107 -5.51 1.34 1.72
N VAL A 108 -4.82 0.23 2.03
CA VAL A 108 -5.03 -1.07 1.39
C VAL A 108 -6.46 -1.55 1.63
N TRP A 109 -6.92 -1.44 2.87
CA TRP A 109 -8.30 -1.75 3.25
C TRP A 109 -9.30 -0.95 2.42
N ASN A 110 -9.13 0.37 2.34
CA ASN A 110 -10.08 1.24 1.64
C ASN A 110 -10.14 0.94 0.13
N LYS A 111 -8.98 0.74 -0.51
CA LYS A 111 -8.88 0.35 -1.92
C LYS A 111 -9.56 -0.98 -2.19
N ALA A 112 -9.31 -1.99 -1.35
CA ALA A 112 -9.99 -3.28 -1.44
C ALA A 112 -11.50 -3.09 -1.23
N ALA A 113 -11.92 -2.49 -0.12
CA ALA A 113 -13.33 -2.31 0.24
C ALA A 113 -14.14 -1.64 -0.88
N ILE A 114 -13.66 -0.52 -1.46
CA ILE A 114 -14.38 0.16 -2.54
C ILE A 114 -14.45 -0.72 -3.80
N THR A 115 -13.34 -1.37 -4.19
CA THR A 115 -13.31 -2.29 -5.35
C THR A 115 -14.31 -3.42 -5.19
N PHE A 116 -14.41 -3.99 -3.98
CA PHE A 116 -15.31 -5.11 -3.69
C PHE A 116 -16.76 -4.69 -3.52
N ILE A 117 -17.04 -3.58 -2.85
CA ILE A 117 -18.40 -3.03 -2.71
C ILE A 117 -18.96 -2.74 -4.10
N THR A 118 -18.20 -2.07 -4.97
CA THR A 118 -18.65 -1.74 -6.33
C THR A 118 -18.83 -3.00 -7.19
N SER A 119 -17.96 -4.01 -7.04
CA SER A 119 -18.08 -5.29 -7.73
C SER A 119 -19.27 -6.11 -7.24
N PHE A 120 -19.48 -6.19 -5.93
CA PHE A 120 -20.61 -6.91 -5.32
C PHE A 120 -21.94 -6.25 -5.67
N TRP A 121 -22.01 -4.92 -5.67
CA TRP A 121 -23.18 -4.17 -6.10
C TRP A 121 -23.57 -4.51 -7.54
N GLN A 122 -22.60 -4.51 -8.45
CA GLN A 122 -22.85 -4.86 -9.85
C GLN A 122 -23.18 -6.35 -10.03
N LEU A 123 -22.58 -7.25 -9.23
CA LEU A 123 -22.96 -8.66 -9.20
C LEU A 123 -24.40 -8.87 -8.71
N HIS A 124 -24.81 -8.15 -7.66
CA HIS A 124 -26.18 -8.21 -7.14
C HIS A 124 -27.20 -7.80 -8.21
N LYS A 125 -26.92 -6.71 -8.94
CA LYS A 125 -27.75 -6.30 -10.08
C LYS A 125 -27.79 -7.33 -11.19
N LEU A 126 -26.65 -7.93 -11.51
CA LEU A 126 -26.58 -9.00 -12.49
C LEU A 126 -27.44 -10.19 -12.08
N GLN A 127 -27.34 -10.65 -10.83
CA GLN A 127 -28.17 -11.75 -10.32
C GLN A 127 -29.66 -11.40 -10.37
N LYS A 128 -30.04 -10.20 -9.92
CA LYS A 128 -31.43 -9.73 -9.99
C LYS A 128 -31.96 -9.76 -11.42
N ALA A 129 -31.14 -9.35 -12.40
CA ALA A 129 -31.53 -9.38 -13.80
C ALA A 129 -31.63 -10.81 -14.37
N LEU A 130 -30.76 -11.74 -13.94
CA LEU A 130 -30.79 -13.14 -14.39
C LEU A 130 -32.01 -13.91 -13.86
N TYR A 131 -32.46 -13.62 -12.64
CA TYR A 131 -33.55 -14.34 -11.97
C TYR A 131 -34.90 -13.61 -11.99
N SER A 132 -35.01 -12.49 -12.70
CA SER A 132 -36.28 -11.77 -12.86
C SER A 132 -37.04 -12.20 -14.11
N ASP A 133 -38.36 -12.31 -14.02
CA ASP A 133 -39.23 -12.63 -15.17
C ASP A 133 -39.17 -11.55 -16.27
N LYS A 134 -39.23 -12.00 -17.52
CA LYS A 134 -38.35 -11.55 -18.62
C LYS A 134 -38.73 -10.34 -19.45
N ASP A 135 -39.91 -9.72 -19.34
CA ASP A 135 -40.35 -8.83 -20.44
C ASP A 135 -40.24 -7.31 -20.22
N THR A 136 -39.77 -6.83 -19.06
CA THR A 136 -39.78 -5.37 -18.77
C THR A 136 -38.42 -4.73 -18.46
N PHE A 137 -37.30 -5.46 -18.61
CA PHE A 137 -36.05 -5.07 -17.95
C PHE A 137 -35.03 -4.23 -18.73
N CYS A 138 -35.08 -4.12 -20.07
CA CYS A 138 -34.13 -3.25 -20.81
C CYS A 138 -34.44 -1.74 -20.61
N LYS A 139 -34.46 -1.23 -19.37
CA LYS A 139 -34.68 0.18 -18.99
C LYS A 139 -33.40 1.04 -19.06
N GLY A 140 -32.34 0.51 -19.67
CA GLY A 140 -31.04 1.18 -19.76
C GLY A 140 -30.18 1.01 -18.49
N ILE A 141 -29.10 1.78 -18.42
CA ILE A 141 -28.17 1.78 -17.29
C ILE A 141 -28.71 2.72 -16.20
N GLU A 142 -28.94 2.18 -15.00
CA GLU A 142 -29.38 2.95 -13.83
C GLU A 142 -28.28 3.94 -13.34
N TRP A 143 -28.70 5.02 -12.67
CA TRP A 143 -27.83 6.14 -12.29
C TRP A 143 -26.66 5.77 -11.38
N ASP A 144 -26.85 4.80 -10.50
CA ASP A 144 -25.85 4.29 -9.57
C ASP A 144 -24.79 3.43 -10.30
N THR A 145 -25.20 2.68 -11.33
CA THR A 145 -24.25 2.00 -12.22
C THR A 145 -23.39 3.02 -12.98
N TRP A 146 -23.97 4.14 -13.43
CA TRP A 146 -23.22 5.24 -14.03
C TRP A 146 -22.20 5.84 -13.06
N LEU A 147 -22.56 6.03 -11.79
CA LEU A 147 -21.64 6.50 -10.75
C LEU A 147 -20.45 5.56 -10.55
N ILE A 148 -20.71 4.25 -10.50
CA ILE A 148 -19.64 3.24 -10.38
C ILE A 148 -18.74 3.26 -11.61
N MET A 149 -19.30 3.37 -12.82
CA MET A 149 -18.52 3.48 -14.05
C MET A 149 -17.66 4.74 -14.08
N ALA A 150 -18.19 5.87 -13.64
CA ALA A 150 -17.45 7.12 -13.55
C ALA A 150 -16.28 7.01 -12.56
N TRP A 151 -16.51 6.38 -11.40
CA TRP A 151 -15.46 6.11 -10.43
C TRP A 151 -14.39 5.14 -10.95
N ASP A 152 -14.79 4.07 -11.65
CA ASP A 152 -13.87 3.11 -12.26
C ASP A 152 -13.01 3.77 -13.35
N LEU A 153 -13.62 4.62 -14.19
CA LEU A 153 -12.91 5.38 -15.23
C LEU A 153 -11.92 6.37 -14.60
N ALA A 154 -12.34 7.13 -13.60
CA ALA A 154 -11.47 8.04 -12.87
C ALA A 154 -10.32 7.28 -12.21
N SER A 155 -10.60 6.15 -11.56
CA SER A 155 -9.59 5.24 -10.98
C SER A 155 -8.60 4.76 -12.03
N PHE A 156 -9.07 4.33 -13.19
CA PHE A 156 -8.21 3.88 -14.29
C PHE A 156 -7.27 4.99 -14.78
N ILE A 157 -7.80 6.20 -15.03
CA ILE A 157 -6.99 7.35 -15.48
C ILE A 157 -5.93 7.69 -14.43
N TRP A 158 -6.33 7.74 -13.16
CA TRP A 158 -5.42 8.06 -12.06
C TRP A 158 -4.35 7.00 -11.89
N TRP A 159 -4.72 5.73 -12.01
CA TRP A 159 -3.78 4.60 -11.96
C TRP A 159 -2.75 4.70 -13.10
N CYS A 160 -3.19 5.00 -14.33
CA CYS A 160 -2.28 5.16 -15.47
C CYS A 160 -1.28 6.31 -15.24
N PHE A 161 -1.76 7.46 -14.74
CA PHE A 161 -0.89 8.58 -14.38
C PHE A 161 0.06 8.23 -13.23
N GLY A 162 -0.42 7.54 -12.20
CA GLY A 162 0.37 7.08 -11.06
C GLY A 162 1.47 6.12 -11.50
N PHE A 163 1.12 5.12 -12.31
CA PHE A 163 2.06 4.16 -12.86
C PHE A 163 3.11 4.82 -13.75
N GLY A 164 2.72 5.70 -14.66
CA GLY A 164 3.66 6.42 -15.52
C GLY A 164 4.66 7.26 -14.71
N ARG A 165 4.19 7.97 -13.69
CA ARG A 165 5.06 8.76 -12.80
C ARG A 165 6.00 7.87 -11.98
N PHE A 166 5.51 6.77 -11.45
CA PHE A 166 6.31 5.79 -10.73
C PHE A 166 7.38 5.14 -11.61
N ALA A 167 7.02 4.74 -12.83
CA ALA A 167 7.94 4.12 -13.77
C ALA A 167 9.07 5.07 -14.21
N MET A 168 8.75 6.36 -14.39
CA MET A 168 9.72 7.38 -14.79
C MET A 168 10.59 7.88 -13.62
N PHE A 169 9.99 8.06 -12.43
CA PHE A 169 10.66 8.65 -11.26
C PHE A 169 10.29 7.91 -9.96
N PRO A 170 10.77 6.67 -9.78
CA PRO A 170 10.40 5.84 -8.62
C PRO A 170 10.95 6.39 -7.28
N THR A 171 11.93 7.29 -7.34
CA THR A 171 12.48 7.98 -6.16
C THR A 171 11.52 9.05 -5.62
N ARG A 172 10.60 9.57 -6.43
CA ARG A 172 9.69 10.65 -6.06
C ARG A 172 8.26 10.18 -5.86
N TYR A 173 7.78 9.26 -6.66
CA TYR A 173 6.36 8.87 -6.64
C TYR A 173 6.17 7.47 -6.04
N PRO A 174 5.11 7.28 -5.22
CA PRO A 174 4.80 5.98 -4.67
C PRO A 174 4.28 5.03 -5.75
N MET A 175 4.37 3.73 -5.48
CA MET A 175 3.77 2.71 -6.33
C MET A 175 2.24 2.84 -6.35
N PRO A 176 1.59 2.68 -7.51
CA PRO A 176 0.13 2.69 -7.58
C PRO A 176 -0.47 1.39 -7.03
N SER A 177 -1.80 1.38 -6.85
CA SER A 177 -2.55 0.19 -6.43
C SER A 177 -2.28 -1.02 -7.34
N MET A 178 -2.05 -2.20 -6.75
CA MET A 178 -1.91 -3.44 -7.53
C MET A 178 -3.26 -4.06 -7.93
N LEU A 179 -4.38 -3.47 -7.49
CA LEU A 179 -5.75 -3.96 -7.76
C LEU A 179 -6.44 -3.22 -8.92
N GLY A 180 -5.78 -2.24 -9.55
CA GLY A 180 -6.39 -1.39 -10.58
C GLY A 180 -7.00 -2.16 -11.76
N TRP A 181 -6.43 -3.32 -12.10
CA TRP A 181 -6.90 -4.17 -13.20
C TRP A 181 -8.28 -4.83 -12.94
N VAL A 182 -8.70 -4.96 -11.68
CA VAL A 182 -9.96 -5.61 -11.29
C VAL A 182 -11.16 -4.82 -11.82
N SER A 183 -11.09 -3.48 -11.77
CA SER A 183 -12.14 -2.60 -12.30
C SER A 183 -12.39 -2.84 -13.79
N LEU A 184 -11.34 -2.97 -14.60
CA LEU A 184 -11.49 -3.25 -16.04
C LEU A 184 -11.90 -4.71 -16.31
N TRP A 185 -11.31 -5.66 -15.59
CA TRP A 185 -11.61 -7.08 -15.74
C TRP A 185 -13.08 -7.39 -15.48
N LYS A 186 -13.69 -6.73 -14.51
CA LYS A 186 -15.12 -6.77 -14.21
C LYS A 186 -15.98 -6.43 -15.44
N TYR A 187 -15.68 -5.34 -16.16
CA TYR A 187 -16.43 -4.96 -17.36
C TYR A 187 -16.25 -5.93 -18.54
N CYS A 188 -15.12 -6.65 -18.61
CA CYS A 188 -14.93 -7.71 -19.60
C CYS A 188 -16.02 -8.80 -19.53
N TYR A 189 -16.52 -9.06 -18.32
CA TYR A 189 -17.60 -10.03 -18.08
C TYR A 189 -18.98 -9.38 -18.21
N MET A 190 -19.20 -8.22 -17.58
CA MET A 190 -20.53 -7.59 -17.50
C MET A 190 -21.13 -7.18 -18.84
N ILE A 191 -20.31 -6.91 -19.86
CA ILE A 191 -20.81 -6.54 -21.20
C ILE A 191 -21.71 -7.61 -21.84
N HIS A 192 -21.57 -8.88 -21.43
CA HIS A 192 -22.42 -9.99 -21.92
C HIS A 192 -23.78 -10.08 -21.26
N TYR A 193 -24.07 -9.19 -20.32
CA TYR A 193 -25.26 -9.30 -19.49
C TYR A 193 -26.01 -7.99 -19.41
N HIS A 194 -27.26 -8.11 -18.98
CA HIS A 194 -28.10 -6.97 -18.64
C HIS A 194 -27.45 -6.08 -17.57
N PRO A 195 -27.47 -4.73 -17.68
CA PRO A 195 -28.11 -3.92 -18.74
C PRO A 195 -27.22 -3.65 -19.96
N PHE A 196 -25.93 -3.98 -19.91
CA PHE A 196 -24.95 -3.61 -20.95
C PHE A 196 -25.28 -4.25 -22.29
N GLU A 197 -25.68 -5.52 -22.29
CA GLU A 197 -26.07 -6.22 -23.51
C GLU A 197 -27.26 -5.55 -24.20
N CYS A 198 -28.31 -5.14 -23.46
CA CYS A 198 -29.46 -4.44 -24.03
C CYS A 198 -29.05 -3.12 -24.71
N VAL A 199 -28.22 -2.33 -24.04
CA VAL A 199 -27.79 -1.01 -24.54
C VAL A 199 -26.88 -1.16 -25.77
N LEU A 200 -26.06 -2.19 -25.80
CA LEU A 200 -25.11 -2.44 -26.88
C LEU A 200 -25.68 -3.32 -28.00
N ARG A 201 -26.87 -3.92 -27.83
CA ARG A 201 -27.56 -4.76 -28.82
C ARG A 201 -27.68 -4.12 -30.20
N PRO A 202 -27.98 -2.81 -30.33
CA PRO A 202 -28.05 -2.15 -31.63
C PRO A 202 -26.69 -2.06 -32.35
N SER A 203 -25.57 -2.24 -31.64
CA SER A 203 -24.21 -2.03 -32.15
C SER A 203 -23.25 -3.17 -31.76
N PRO A 204 -23.42 -4.38 -32.32
CA PRO A 204 -22.64 -5.57 -31.93
C PRO A 204 -21.14 -5.44 -32.26
N LYS A 205 -20.77 -4.68 -33.31
CA LYS A 205 -19.37 -4.38 -33.64
C LYS A 205 -18.72 -3.54 -32.55
N THR A 206 -19.42 -2.50 -32.08
CA THR A 206 -18.95 -1.63 -30.99
C THR A 206 -18.80 -2.41 -29.70
N ALA A 207 -19.79 -3.26 -29.34
CA ALA A 207 -19.71 -4.13 -28.17
C ALA A 207 -18.47 -5.04 -28.20
N ARG A 208 -18.17 -5.63 -29.37
CA ARG A 208 -16.99 -6.46 -29.58
C ARG A 208 -15.69 -5.67 -29.43
N ASN A 209 -15.62 -4.47 -30.00
CA ASN A 209 -14.43 -3.62 -29.91
C ASN A 209 -14.18 -3.18 -28.46
N ILE A 210 -15.21 -2.68 -27.76
CA ILE A 210 -15.12 -2.30 -26.34
C ILE A 210 -14.60 -3.47 -25.52
N ARG A 211 -15.15 -4.67 -25.73
CA ARG A 211 -14.71 -5.88 -25.05
C ARG A 211 -13.21 -6.14 -25.27
N TRP A 212 -12.74 -6.16 -26.51
CA TRP A 212 -11.33 -6.39 -26.80
C TRP A 212 -10.42 -5.34 -26.18
N THR A 213 -10.81 -4.06 -26.25
CA THR A 213 -10.09 -2.97 -25.62
C THR A 213 -9.98 -3.18 -24.11
N LEU A 214 -11.08 -3.52 -23.43
CA LEU A 214 -11.06 -3.79 -21.99
C LEU A 214 -10.20 -5.00 -21.61
N TYR A 215 -10.24 -6.09 -22.39
CA TYR A 215 -9.37 -7.24 -22.15
C TYR A 215 -7.89 -6.87 -22.27
N ILE A 216 -7.51 -6.12 -23.31
CA ILE A 216 -6.13 -5.68 -23.52
C ILE A 216 -5.70 -4.79 -22.36
N LEU A 217 -6.50 -3.76 -22.02
CA LEU A 217 -6.17 -2.83 -20.93
C LEU A 217 -6.10 -3.53 -19.57
N ALA A 218 -7.05 -4.41 -19.24
CA ALA A 218 -7.04 -5.18 -18.00
C ALA A 218 -5.79 -6.07 -17.91
N THR A 219 -5.40 -6.71 -19.02
CA THR A 219 -4.20 -7.56 -19.07
C THR A 219 -2.93 -6.74 -18.90
N LEU A 220 -2.83 -5.57 -19.54
CA LEU A 220 -1.69 -4.67 -19.38
C LEU A 220 -1.57 -4.16 -17.94
N GLN A 221 -2.69 -3.75 -17.33
CA GLN A 221 -2.70 -3.35 -15.92
C GLN A 221 -2.35 -4.51 -14.98
N TRP A 222 -2.80 -5.73 -15.30
CA TRP A 222 -2.47 -6.93 -14.52
C TRP A 222 -0.96 -7.24 -14.57
N ILE A 223 -0.34 -7.22 -15.76
CA ILE A 223 1.11 -7.40 -15.93
C ILE A 223 1.89 -6.33 -15.16
N ALA A 224 1.48 -5.07 -15.27
CA ALA A 224 2.09 -3.97 -14.53
C ALA A 224 1.91 -4.12 -13.00
N SER A 225 0.76 -4.63 -12.55
CA SER A 225 0.50 -4.92 -11.14
C SER A 225 1.39 -6.06 -10.62
N LEU A 226 1.63 -7.10 -11.42
CA LEU A 226 2.60 -8.14 -11.09
C LEU A 226 4.03 -7.61 -11.04
N TYR A 227 4.41 -6.73 -11.97
CA TYR A 227 5.70 -6.05 -11.95
C TYR A 227 5.89 -5.27 -10.64
N ILE A 228 4.90 -4.47 -10.23
CA ILE A 228 4.91 -3.76 -8.96
C ILE A 228 5.01 -4.76 -7.79
N CYS A 229 4.20 -5.82 -7.79
CA CYS A 229 4.22 -6.84 -6.74
C CYS A 229 5.60 -7.46 -6.54
N VAL A 230 6.25 -7.90 -7.64
CA VAL A 230 7.61 -8.49 -7.61
C VAL A 230 8.65 -7.46 -7.18
N PHE A 231 8.55 -6.24 -7.71
CA PHE A 231 9.46 -5.16 -7.38
C PHE A 231 9.41 -4.82 -5.90
N THR A 232 8.20 -4.73 -5.34
CA THR A 232 7.99 -4.45 -3.92
C THR A 232 8.31 -5.66 -3.04
N TRP A 233 8.15 -6.91 -3.51
CA TRP A 233 8.51 -8.11 -2.73
C TRP A 233 10.00 -8.16 -2.43
N LYS A 234 10.81 -7.74 -3.42
CA LYS A 234 12.26 -7.57 -3.22
C LYS A 234 12.61 -6.45 -2.23
N TRP A 235 11.68 -5.56 -1.88
CA TRP A 235 11.89 -4.43 -0.96
C TRP A 235 11.36 -4.69 0.43
N GLY A 236 10.13 -5.23 0.54
CA GLY A 236 9.47 -5.52 1.81
C GLY A 236 10.29 -6.48 2.68
N SER A 237 11.02 -7.41 2.05
CA SER A 237 11.94 -8.31 2.74
C SER A 237 13.16 -7.63 3.37
N LYS A 238 13.49 -6.41 2.95
CA LYS A 238 14.64 -5.64 3.48
C LYS A 238 14.23 -4.55 4.47
N HIS A 239 12.93 -4.36 4.72
CA HIS A 239 12.38 -3.31 5.60
C HIS A 239 12.87 -1.88 5.31
N VAL A 240 13.35 -1.63 4.09
CA VAL A 240 13.90 -0.34 3.64
C VAL A 240 13.59 -0.12 2.16
N SER A 241 13.32 1.12 1.76
CA SER A 241 13.08 1.49 0.37
C SER A 241 14.33 1.30 -0.48
N ARG A 242 14.18 0.96 -1.76
CA ARG A 242 15.34 0.82 -2.66
C ARG A 242 16.02 2.16 -2.96
N TYR A 243 15.23 3.23 -3.01
CA TYR A 243 15.64 4.56 -3.40
C TYR A 243 15.52 5.55 -2.24
N PRO A 244 16.31 6.65 -2.25
CA PRO A 244 16.15 7.72 -1.28
C PRO A 244 14.76 8.38 -1.42
N ALA A 245 14.01 8.33 -0.33
CA ALA A 245 12.66 8.85 -0.23
C ALA A 245 12.63 10.22 0.46
N TYR A 246 13.76 10.66 1.00
CA TYR A 246 13.92 11.96 1.65
C TYR A 246 14.94 12.79 0.90
N GLU A 247 14.72 14.10 0.90
CA GLU A 247 15.66 15.08 0.37
C GLU A 247 16.37 15.78 1.52
N CYS A 248 17.70 15.71 1.53
CA CYS A 248 18.53 16.32 2.54
C CYS A 248 18.46 17.86 2.45
N LEU A 249 18.34 18.54 3.59
CA LEU A 249 18.38 20.00 3.64
C LEU A 249 19.76 20.46 4.14
N THR A 250 20.77 20.39 3.26
CA THR A 250 22.18 20.65 3.56
C THR A 250 22.38 21.97 4.32
N SER A 251 21.72 23.04 3.87
CA SER A 251 21.84 24.38 4.46
C SER A 251 21.34 24.48 5.91
N ARG A 252 20.53 23.52 6.37
CA ARG A 252 19.99 23.50 7.74
C ARG A 252 20.73 22.55 8.66
N ILE A 253 21.70 21.79 8.16
CA ILE A 253 22.44 20.80 8.96
C ILE A 253 23.21 21.49 10.07
N GLN A 254 23.85 22.63 9.80
CA GLN A 254 24.69 23.31 10.80
C GLN A 254 23.89 23.65 12.06
N ASP A 255 22.69 24.23 11.90
CA ASP A 255 21.82 24.68 12.99
C ASP A 255 21.01 23.54 13.67
N ALA A 256 21.06 22.32 13.12
CA ALA A 256 20.33 21.18 13.68
C ALA A 256 20.95 20.67 14.99
N PRO A 257 20.19 20.03 15.89
CA PRO A 257 20.73 19.54 17.17
C PRO A 257 21.68 18.34 16.99
N GLY A 258 22.57 18.17 17.98
CA GLY A 258 23.58 17.12 18.02
C GLY A 258 24.88 17.49 17.30
N THR A 259 25.84 16.55 17.30
CA THR A 259 27.19 16.75 16.74
C THR A 259 27.53 15.69 15.70
N SER A 260 28.23 16.08 14.63
CA SER A 260 28.66 15.18 13.57
C SER A 260 30.16 15.30 13.35
N SER A 261 30.79 14.18 12.99
CA SER A 261 32.18 14.10 12.54
C SER A 261 32.35 14.44 11.05
N CYS A 262 31.26 14.48 10.28
CA CYS A 262 31.26 14.70 8.83
C CYS A 262 30.77 16.10 8.44
N SER A 263 31.11 16.54 7.23
CA SER A 263 30.54 17.75 6.64
C SER A 263 29.06 17.54 6.24
N ALA A 264 28.32 18.63 6.07
CA ALA A 264 26.93 18.59 5.63
C ALA A 264 26.76 17.87 4.28
N GLU A 265 27.69 18.08 3.34
CA GLU A 265 27.71 17.45 2.03
C GLU A 265 27.97 15.95 2.11
N GLN A 266 28.87 15.52 3.00
CA GLN A 266 29.16 14.11 3.24
C GLN A 266 27.96 13.38 3.86
N ILE A 267 27.23 14.04 4.76
CA ILE A 267 26.00 13.49 5.31
C ILE A 267 24.95 13.35 4.20
N CYS A 268 24.73 14.41 3.41
CA CYS A 268 23.71 14.42 2.36
C CYS A 268 24.03 13.48 1.18
N SER A 269 25.29 13.13 0.93
CA SER A 269 25.68 12.19 -0.12
C SER A 269 25.39 10.72 0.25
N ASN A 270 25.13 10.42 1.53
CA ASN A 270 24.77 9.08 1.97
C ASN A 270 23.29 8.77 1.68
N GLU A 271 23.00 8.25 0.48
CA GLU A 271 21.64 7.92 0.07
C GLU A 271 20.93 6.90 0.97
N LEU A 272 21.68 6.02 1.65
CA LEU A 272 21.11 4.97 2.50
C LEU A 272 20.45 5.55 3.74
N LEU A 273 20.99 6.66 4.26
CA LEU A 273 20.41 7.40 5.40
C LEU A 273 19.03 8.00 5.06
N PHE A 274 18.81 8.38 3.80
CA PHE A 274 17.57 9.02 3.33
C PHE A 274 16.58 8.05 2.67
N LYS A 275 16.75 6.75 2.89
CA LYS A 275 15.74 5.76 2.50
C LYS A 275 14.60 5.75 3.52
N SER A 276 13.42 5.33 3.07
CA SER A 276 12.28 5.13 3.95
C SER A 276 12.37 3.75 4.59
N TRP A 277 12.46 3.72 5.91
CA TRP A 277 12.50 2.49 6.70
C TRP A 277 11.08 2.13 7.13
N VAL A 278 10.72 0.85 7.03
CA VAL A 278 9.38 0.37 7.42
C VAL A 278 9.37 0.17 8.92
N PHE A 279 8.45 0.83 9.62
CA PHE A 279 8.30 0.71 11.08
C PHE A 279 7.19 -0.29 11.44
N HIS A 280 7.58 -1.37 12.13
CA HIS A 280 6.71 -2.48 12.54
C HIS A 280 6.35 -2.35 14.01
N TYR A 281 5.05 -2.29 14.29
CA TYR A 281 4.56 -2.35 15.67
C TYR A 281 4.40 -3.80 16.13
N PRO A 282 4.60 -4.10 17.42
CA PRO A 282 4.32 -5.41 17.98
C PRO A 282 2.82 -5.71 17.80
N TYR A 283 2.51 -6.98 17.56
CA TYR A 283 1.15 -7.47 17.32
C TYR A 283 0.48 -6.97 16.03
N GLN A 284 1.22 -6.39 15.08
CA GLN A 284 0.70 -6.15 13.74
C GLN A 284 0.47 -7.50 13.04
N PHE A 285 -0.80 -7.83 12.79
CA PHE A 285 -1.16 -9.17 12.30
C PHE A 285 -0.74 -9.37 10.84
N ILE A 286 -1.01 -8.38 9.98
CA ILE A 286 -0.56 -8.42 8.59
C ILE A 286 -0.14 -7.01 8.15
N ASP A 287 1.07 -6.92 7.59
CA ASP A 287 1.51 -5.71 6.90
C ASP A 287 0.57 -5.40 5.72
N GLY A 288 0.14 -4.14 5.57
CA GLY A 288 -0.74 -3.73 4.47
C GLY A 288 -0.20 -4.14 3.11
N TYR A 289 1.12 -4.09 2.92
CA TYR A 289 1.78 -4.57 1.72
C TYR A 289 1.60 -6.08 1.50
N VAL A 290 1.84 -6.90 2.53
CA VAL A 290 1.69 -8.36 2.42
C VAL A 290 0.25 -8.72 2.08
N SER A 291 -0.72 -8.05 2.71
CA SER A 291 -2.14 -8.21 2.40
C SER A 291 -2.44 -7.93 0.93
N LEU A 292 -1.93 -6.81 0.39
CA LEU A 292 -2.14 -6.43 -1.00
C LEU A 292 -1.50 -7.41 -1.98
N ALA A 293 -0.27 -7.85 -1.72
CA ALA A 293 0.42 -8.84 -2.53
C ALA A 293 -0.33 -10.18 -2.56
N CYS A 294 -0.78 -10.67 -1.39
CA CYS A 294 -1.60 -11.87 -1.28
C CYS A 294 -2.92 -11.75 -2.07
N LEU A 295 -3.60 -10.61 -1.99
CA LEU A 295 -4.82 -10.36 -2.77
C LEU A 295 -4.57 -10.43 -4.27
N VAL A 296 -3.51 -9.76 -4.74
CA VAL A 296 -3.16 -9.73 -6.16
C VAL A 296 -2.84 -11.13 -6.65
N LEU A 297 -2.05 -11.90 -5.91
CA LEU A 297 -1.70 -13.27 -6.26
C LEU A 297 -2.94 -14.19 -6.28
N GLY A 298 -3.81 -14.10 -5.27
CA GLY A 298 -5.04 -14.87 -5.21
C GLY A 298 -6.00 -14.55 -6.36
N LEU A 299 -6.22 -13.27 -6.65
CA LEU A 299 -7.03 -12.81 -7.78
C LEU A 299 -6.42 -13.19 -9.13
N SER A 300 -5.09 -13.13 -9.25
CA SER A 300 -4.37 -13.56 -10.46
C SER A 300 -4.56 -15.05 -10.70
N PHE A 301 -4.46 -15.87 -9.65
CA PHE A 301 -4.72 -17.30 -9.73
C PHE A 301 -6.14 -17.58 -10.22
N ILE A 302 -7.14 -16.91 -9.66
CA ILE A 302 -8.55 -17.03 -10.12
C ILE A 302 -8.67 -16.66 -11.61
N ALA A 303 -8.10 -15.52 -12.02
CA ALA A 303 -8.16 -15.07 -13.41
C ALA A 303 -7.48 -16.06 -14.38
N ILE A 304 -6.32 -16.61 -14.01
CA ILE A 304 -5.61 -17.62 -14.80
C ILE A 304 -6.43 -18.90 -14.89
N VAL A 305 -6.98 -19.39 -13.77
CA VAL A 305 -7.84 -20.59 -13.75
C VAL A 305 -9.04 -20.41 -14.68
N MET A 306 -9.67 -19.22 -14.70
CA MET A 306 -10.77 -18.93 -15.63
C MET A 306 -10.32 -18.96 -17.10
N ILE A 307 -9.17 -18.35 -17.44
CA ILE A 307 -8.63 -18.37 -18.81
C ILE A 307 -8.29 -19.81 -19.23
N CYS A 308 -7.65 -20.58 -18.36
CA CYS A 308 -7.29 -21.97 -18.62
C CYS A 308 -8.53 -22.86 -18.77
N SER A 309 -9.55 -22.72 -17.93
CA SER A 309 -10.76 -23.55 -17.96
C SER A 309 -11.70 -23.24 -19.13
N LEU A 310 -11.85 -21.96 -19.53
CA LEU A 310 -12.78 -21.54 -20.59
C LEU A 310 -12.12 -21.36 -21.96
N GLY A 311 -10.80 -21.16 -21.98
CA GLY A 311 -10.00 -20.94 -23.17
C GLY A 311 -9.18 -22.16 -23.56
N ALA A 312 -8.14 -22.47 -22.79
CA ALA A 312 -7.15 -23.49 -23.12
C ALA A 312 -7.74 -24.91 -23.06
N PHE A 313 -8.47 -25.25 -22.00
CA PHE A 313 -9.03 -26.58 -21.80
C PHE A 313 -9.97 -27.01 -22.93
N PRO A 314 -10.94 -26.19 -23.40
CA PRO A 314 -11.78 -26.57 -24.54
C PRO A 314 -11.01 -26.80 -25.84
N LEU A 315 -9.94 -26.02 -26.07
CA LEU A 315 -9.08 -26.20 -27.24
C LEU A 315 -8.28 -27.51 -27.13
N ILE A 316 -7.60 -27.74 -26.00
CA ILE A 316 -6.83 -28.97 -25.76
C ILE A 316 -7.75 -30.20 -25.80
N ALA A 317 -8.92 -30.14 -25.16
CA ALA A 317 -9.88 -31.24 -25.16
C ALA A 317 -10.44 -31.52 -26.56
N SER A 318 -10.64 -30.48 -27.40
CA SER A 318 -11.03 -30.67 -28.80
C SER A 318 -9.93 -31.35 -29.63
N LEU A 319 -8.66 -31.05 -29.36
CA LEU A 319 -7.51 -31.67 -30.02
C LEU A 319 -7.30 -33.13 -29.58
N VAL A 320 -7.49 -33.44 -28.30
CA VAL A 320 -7.21 -34.77 -27.72
C VAL A 320 -8.38 -35.74 -27.86
N LYS A 321 -9.62 -35.29 -27.57
CA LYS A 321 -10.82 -36.14 -27.53
C LYS A 321 -11.78 -35.92 -28.70
N GLY A 322 -11.41 -35.04 -29.63
CA GLY A 322 -12.27 -34.66 -30.76
C GLY A 322 -13.48 -33.83 -30.35
N GLY A 323 -14.27 -33.42 -31.35
CA GLY A 323 -15.44 -32.56 -31.19
C GLY A 323 -15.11 -31.06 -31.26
N SER A 324 -16.14 -30.23 -31.42
CA SER A 324 -15.93 -28.79 -31.58
C SER A 324 -15.49 -28.12 -30.27
N PRO A 325 -14.62 -27.08 -30.32
CA PRO A 325 -14.27 -26.27 -29.15
C PRO A 325 -15.50 -25.71 -28.43
N GLY A 326 -16.59 -25.44 -29.17
CA GLY A 326 -17.86 -24.99 -28.61
C GLY A 326 -18.53 -26.02 -27.69
N LYS A 327 -18.48 -27.31 -28.03
CA LYS A 327 -19.02 -28.40 -27.18
C LYS A 327 -18.28 -28.47 -25.85
N TRP A 328 -16.95 -28.45 -25.90
CA TRP A 328 -16.12 -28.48 -24.69
C TRP A 328 -16.22 -27.20 -23.87
N ARG A 329 -16.38 -26.04 -24.51
CA ARG A 329 -16.63 -24.77 -23.83
C ARG A 329 -17.97 -24.78 -23.10
N LYS A 330 -19.03 -25.33 -23.71
CA LYS A 330 -20.34 -25.51 -23.06
C LYS A 330 -20.27 -26.49 -21.88
N LYS A 331 -19.43 -27.52 -21.97
CA LYS A 331 -19.21 -28.44 -20.85
C LYS A 331 -18.40 -27.79 -19.72
N ALA A 332 -17.38 -27.01 -20.06
CA ALA A 332 -16.58 -26.26 -19.10
C ALA A 332 -17.39 -25.15 -18.42
N SER A 333 -18.31 -24.49 -19.13
CA SER A 333 -19.17 -23.45 -18.56
C SER A 333 -20.11 -23.96 -17.46
N ASN A 334 -20.40 -25.28 -17.41
CA ASN A 334 -21.19 -25.85 -16.32
C ASN A 334 -20.41 -25.94 -15.00
N PHE A 335 -19.08 -25.91 -15.06
CA PHE A 335 -18.17 -25.87 -13.91
C PHE A 335 -17.59 -24.47 -13.72
N ASP A 336 -18.02 -23.50 -14.52
CA ASP A 336 -17.57 -22.13 -14.41
C ASP A 336 -18.22 -21.50 -13.18
N PHE A 337 -17.39 -21.30 -12.16
CA PHE A 337 -17.75 -20.44 -11.04
C PHE A 337 -18.02 -18.99 -11.49
N GLY A 338 -17.53 -18.60 -12.67
CA GLY A 338 -17.82 -17.34 -13.32
C GLY A 338 -17.30 -16.13 -12.55
N TYR A 339 -17.69 -14.94 -13.00
CA TYR A 339 -17.46 -13.70 -12.25
C TYR A 339 -18.08 -13.75 -10.85
N ALA A 340 -19.23 -14.42 -10.68
CA ALA A 340 -19.90 -14.57 -9.39
C ALA A 340 -19.06 -15.32 -8.35
N GLY A 341 -18.48 -16.45 -8.73
CA GLY A 341 -17.61 -17.24 -7.85
C GLY A 341 -16.23 -16.62 -7.67
N GLY A 342 -15.71 -15.92 -8.69
CA GLY A 342 -14.51 -15.10 -8.55
C GLY A 342 -14.69 -13.97 -7.53
N VAL A 343 -15.79 -13.22 -7.63
CA VAL A 343 -16.18 -12.19 -6.65
C VAL A 343 -16.49 -12.81 -5.28
N GLY A 344 -17.10 -13.99 -5.22
CA GLY A 344 -17.39 -14.70 -3.97
C GLY A 344 -16.12 -15.12 -3.21
N LEU A 345 -15.20 -15.82 -3.89
CA LEU A 345 -13.91 -16.24 -3.31
C LEU A 345 -13.06 -15.02 -2.90
N ALA A 346 -12.99 -14.03 -3.78
CA ALA A 346 -12.28 -12.80 -3.48
C ALA A 346 -12.94 -12.01 -2.33
N GLY A 347 -14.27 -12.04 -2.23
CA GLY A 347 -15.03 -11.46 -1.14
C GLY A 347 -14.68 -12.08 0.21
N VAL A 348 -14.57 -13.41 0.30
CA VAL A 348 -14.11 -14.10 1.52
C VAL A 348 -12.70 -13.67 1.91
N ALA A 349 -11.76 -13.69 0.95
CA ALA A 349 -10.39 -13.25 1.19
C ALA A 349 -10.32 -11.78 1.65
N CYS A 350 -11.17 -10.93 1.08
CA CYS A 350 -11.23 -9.52 1.44
C CYS A 350 -11.89 -9.26 2.78
N ILE A 351 -12.89 -10.04 3.17
CA ILE A 351 -13.47 -9.95 4.53
C ILE A 351 -12.41 -10.34 5.55
N LEU A 352 -11.64 -11.40 5.31
CA LEU A 352 -10.54 -11.81 6.19
C LEU A 352 -9.48 -10.71 6.30
N ILE A 353 -9.02 -10.18 5.17
CA ILE A 353 -8.05 -9.08 5.16
C ILE A 353 -8.64 -7.82 5.78
N ALA A 354 -9.93 -7.56 5.57
CA ALA A 354 -10.61 -6.40 6.13
C ALA A 354 -10.77 -6.49 7.64
N ALA A 355 -11.05 -7.68 8.18
CA ALA A 355 -11.09 -7.92 9.60
C ALA A 355 -9.70 -7.70 10.22
N LEU A 356 -8.65 -8.28 9.62
CA LEU A 356 -7.29 -8.20 10.15
C LEU A 356 -6.73 -6.76 10.06
N THR A 357 -6.84 -6.13 8.89
CA THR A 357 -6.39 -4.73 8.70
C THR A 357 -7.26 -3.72 9.44
N GLY A 358 -8.55 -4.01 9.64
CA GLY A 358 -9.46 -3.20 10.43
C GLY A 358 -9.11 -3.21 11.92
N VAL A 359 -8.80 -4.38 12.49
CA VAL A 359 -8.29 -4.49 13.86
C VAL A 359 -6.98 -3.73 14.01
N ASP A 360 -6.03 -3.91 13.07
CA ASP A 360 -4.77 -3.18 13.08
C ASP A 360 -4.98 -1.65 12.99
N ALA A 361 -5.91 -1.18 12.16
CA ALA A 361 -6.23 0.24 12.02
C ALA A 361 -6.88 0.83 13.28
N ILE A 362 -7.72 0.06 13.98
CA ILE A 362 -8.30 0.46 15.26
C ILE A 362 -7.20 0.53 16.32
N GLN A 363 -6.36 -0.49 16.43
CA GLN A 363 -5.23 -0.49 17.36
C GLN A 363 -4.23 0.62 17.05
N ALA A 364 -4.07 1.00 15.78
CA ALA A 364 -3.20 2.09 15.38
C ALA A 364 -3.60 3.44 15.98
N LEU A 365 -4.89 3.65 16.28
CA LEU A 365 -5.36 4.90 16.92
C LEU A 365 -4.74 5.16 18.28
N ASP A 366 -4.42 4.10 19.01
CA ASP A 366 -3.87 4.19 20.37
C ASP A 366 -2.32 4.10 20.36
N ARG A 367 -1.69 4.00 19.19
CA ARG A 367 -0.22 3.92 19.07
C ARG A 367 0.43 5.28 19.29
N PRO A 368 1.62 5.33 19.92
CA PRO A 368 2.40 6.55 20.00
C PRO A 368 2.87 7.02 18.59
N ARG A 369 3.23 8.31 18.47
CA ARG A 369 3.79 8.90 17.23
C ARG A 369 5.25 8.49 17.03
N GLU A 370 5.51 7.20 16.89
CA GLU A 370 6.86 6.67 16.65
C GLU A 370 7.12 6.45 15.16
N GLY A 371 8.39 6.54 14.78
CA GLY A 371 8.85 6.34 13.40
C GLY A 371 10.15 5.56 13.37
N ALA A 372 10.48 5.04 12.20
CA ALA A 372 11.77 4.41 11.97
C ALA A 372 12.87 5.46 11.89
N ILE A 373 14.09 5.05 12.22
CA ILE A 373 15.24 5.96 12.27
C ILE A 373 16.42 5.30 11.63
N GLY A 374 17.08 6.00 10.71
CA GLY A 374 18.36 5.61 10.15
C GLY A 374 19.51 6.25 10.93
N PHE A 375 20.56 5.49 11.18
CA PHE A 375 21.79 5.95 11.82
C PHE A 375 22.94 5.78 10.86
N ASN A 376 23.79 6.80 10.73
CA ASN A 376 25.11 6.71 10.12
C ASN A 376 26.15 6.86 11.24
N TRP A 377 26.76 5.75 11.64
CA TRP A 377 27.70 5.72 12.75
C TRP A 377 29.04 6.40 12.41
N GLU A 378 29.49 6.33 11.15
CA GLU A 378 30.74 6.97 10.72
C GLU A 378 30.66 8.50 10.83
N CYS A 379 29.50 9.05 10.49
CA CYS A 379 29.25 10.49 10.56
C CYS A 379 28.61 10.95 11.88
N ASN A 380 28.35 10.05 12.82
CA ASN A 380 27.60 10.35 14.04
C ASN A 380 26.28 11.10 13.74
N ALA A 381 25.54 10.64 12.74
CA ALA A 381 24.35 11.32 12.22
C ALA A 381 23.14 10.38 12.26
N LEU A 382 21.95 10.93 12.47
CA LEU A 382 20.70 10.20 12.43
C LEU A 382 19.65 10.90 11.58
N HIS A 383 18.75 10.11 11.00
CA HIS A 383 17.64 10.57 10.19
C HIS A 383 16.33 9.99 10.70
N VAL A 384 15.39 10.88 11.03
CA VAL A 384 14.04 10.50 11.46
C VAL A 384 13.14 10.38 10.23
N THR A 385 12.45 9.25 10.09
CA THR A 385 11.43 9.03 9.06
C THR A 385 10.03 9.44 9.54
N VAL A 386 9.09 9.63 8.61
CA VAL A 386 7.68 9.86 8.97
C VAL A 386 7.11 8.62 9.68
N SER A 387 6.27 8.83 10.69
CA SER A 387 5.58 7.74 11.40
C SER A 387 4.73 6.92 10.44
N SER A 388 4.82 5.58 10.44
CA SER A 388 4.22 4.71 9.43
C SER A 388 2.68 4.66 9.42
N TRP A 389 2.01 4.98 10.53
CA TRP A 389 0.55 4.82 10.63
C TRP A 389 -0.22 6.14 10.54
N ARG A 390 0.34 7.25 11.04
CA ARG A 390 -0.40 8.50 11.22
C ARG A 390 -0.23 9.52 10.09
N TYR A 391 0.83 9.38 9.29
CA TYR A 391 1.25 10.40 8.34
C TYR A 391 0.21 10.76 7.24
N TYR A 392 -0.73 9.87 6.93
CA TYR A 392 -1.79 10.13 5.94
C TYR A 392 -2.78 11.20 6.40
N LEU A 393 -2.97 11.34 7.70
CA LEU A 393 -3.89 12.30 8.31
C LEU A 393 -3.16 13.53 8.87
N ASP A 394 -1.88 13.35 9.22
CA ASP A 394 -1.09 14.33 9.99
C ASP A 394 -0.20 15.26 9.17
N VAL A 395 0.00 14.97 7.88
CA VAL A 395 0.87 15.80 7.03
C VAL A 395 -0.02 16.71 6.18
N ASN A 396 0.21 18.02 6.18
CA ASN A 396 -0.60 18.95 5.37
C ASN A 396 -0.25 18.91 3.87
N TYR A 397 0.95 18.45 3.53
CA TYR A 397 1.42 18.36 2.15
C TYR A 397 0.52 17.44 1.29
N GLU A 398 0.00 17.97 0.18
CA GLU A 398 -0.84 17.26 -0.80
C GLU A 398 -2.02 16.47 -0.18
N LEU A 399 -2.57 16.91 0.96
CA LEU A 399 -3.64 16.17 1.67
C LEU A 399 -4.86 15.84 0.77
N PRO A 400 -5.41 16.77 -0.04
CA PRO A 400 -6.54 16.44 -0.92
C PRO A 400 -6.17 15.41 -1.99
N VAL A 401 -4.95 15.48 -2.53
CA VAL A 401 -4.47 14.54 -3.54
C VAL A 401 -4.25 13.15 -2.94
N ARG A 402 -3.73 13.06 -1.71
CA ARG A 402 -3.56 11.77 -1.01
C ARG A 402 -4.89 11.16 -0.60
N ALA A 403 -5.84 11.97 -0.12
CA ALA A 403 -7.20 11.51 0.14
C ALA A 403 -7.86 10.98 -1.14
N ALA A 404 -7.72 11.69 -2.27
CA ALA A 404 -8.18 11.21 -3.57
C ALA A 404 -7.48 9.91 -3.97
N ARG A 405 -6.16 9.80 -3.81
CA ARG A 405 -5.40 8.56 -4.13
C ARG A 405 -5.79 7.36 -3.27
N MET A 406 -6.24 7.60 -2.04
CA MET A 406 -6.77 6.56 -1.15
C MET A 406 -8.17 6.10 -1.61
N TRP A 407 -8.96 7.02 -2.17
CA TRP A 407 -10.32 6.77 -2.64
C TRP A 407 -10.38 6.13 -4.02
N PHE A 408 -9.46 6.49 -4.90
CA PHE A 408 -9.31 5.88 -6.22
C PHE A 408 -8.31 4.72 -6.15
N ASN A 409 -8.45 3.71 -6.99
CA ASN A 409 -7.46 2.63 -7.10
C ASN A 409 -6.17 3.12 -7.78
N SER A 410 -5.53 4.14 -7.24
CA SER A 410 -4.38 4.83 -7.84
C SER A 410 -3.07 4.58 -7.14
#